data_AF-A0A2G8E7M4-F1
#
_entry.id   AF-A0A2G8E7M4-F1
#
_cell.length_a   1.000
_cell.length_b   1.000
_cell.length_c   1.000
_cell.angle_alpha   90.00
_cell.angle_beta   90.00
_cell.angle_gamma   90.00
#
_symmetry.space_group_name_H-M   'P 1'
#
loop_
_entity.id
_entity.type
_entity.pdbx_description
1 polymer ?
#
loop_
_entity_poly.entity_id
_entity_poly.type
_entity_poly.pdbx_seq_one_letter_code
_entity_poly.pdbx_strand_id
1 'polypeptide(L)' 'MLQAATVENSQEDQLEEAKNIALGWRIVGQVEPQSLEEAKDMLQSSAEYAARVYDILYQVLRDREG' A
#
# COMPACT_ATOMS: atom_id res chain seq x y z
N MET A 1 21.61 -21.97 -7.95
CA MET A 1 20.20 -21.90 -7.51
C MET A 1 20.01 -20.85 -6.40
N LEU A 2 20.41 -19.59 -6.63
CA LEU A 2 20.28 -18.49 -5.64
C LEU A 2 19.38 -17.34 -6.13
N GLN A 3 18.95 -17.39 -7.39
CA GLN A 3 18.24 -16.30 -8.05
C GLN A 3 16.72 -16.35 -7.82
N ALA A 4 16.15 -17.54 -7.58
CA ALA A 4 14.72 -17.69 -7.29
C ALA A 4 14.35 -17.23 -5.86
N ALA A 5 15.14 -17.63 -4.85
CA ALA A 5 14.89 -17.29 -3.44
C ALA A 5 15.04 -15.79 -3.11
N THR A 6 15.76 -15.03 -3.94
CA THR A 6 15.94 -13.58 -3.74
C THR A 6 14.79 -12.77 -4.33
N VAL A 7 14.20 -13.23 -5.43
CA VAL A 7 13.05 -12.59 -6.09
C VAL A 7 11.75 -12.90 -5.33
N GLU A 8 11.56 -14.14 -4.87
CA GLU A 8 10.40 -14.52 -4.04
C GLU A 8 10.34 -13.72 -2.73
N ASN A 9 11.47 -13.57 -2.04
CA ASN A 9 11.56 -12.72 -0.85
C ASN A 9 11.18 -11.25 -1.15
N SER A 10 11.61 -10.71 -2.30
CA SER A 10 11.29 -9.34 -2.69
C SER A 10 9.79 -9.14 -2.98
N GLN A 11 9.10 -10.13 -3.53
CA GLN A 11 7.66 -10.05 -3.78
C GLN A 11 6.84 -10.18 -2.49
N GLU A 12 7.26 -11.06 -1.58
CA GLU A 12 6.64 -11.19 -0.25
C GLU A 12 6.81 -9.90 0.57
N ASP A 13 8.00 -9.31 0.55
CA ASP A 13 8.29 -8.03 1.23
C ASP A 13 7.42 -6.89 0.68
N GLN A 14 7.28 -6.79 -0.64
CA GLN A 14 6.43 -5.78 -1.28
C GLN A 14 4.94 -5.98 -0.96
N LEU A 15 4.47 -7.22 -0.98
CA LEU A 15 3.09 -7.53 -0.60
C LEU A 15 2.83 -7.17 0.88
N GLU A 16 3.79 -7.45 1.75
CA GLU A 16 3.70 -7.09 3.16
C GLU A 16 3.71 -5.58 3.38
N GLU A 17 4.52 -4.83 2.61
CA GLU A 17 4.46 -3.36 2.60
C GLU A 17 3.06 -2.85 2.21
N ALA A 18 2.49 -3.36 1.12
CA ALA A 18 1.15 -2.97 0.68
C ALA A 18 0.07 -3.25 1.74
N LYS A 19 0.13 -4.40 2.42
CA LYS A 19 -0.77 -4.72 3.54
C LYS A 19 -0.58 -3.74 4.70
N ASN A 20 0.65 -3.44 5.07
CA ASN A 20 0.95 -2.55 6.19
C ASN A 20 0.40 -1.13 5.94
N ILE A 21 0.55 -0.61 4.72
CA ILE A 21 -0.04 0.68 4.33
C ILE A 21 -1.57 0.61 4.42
N ALA A 22 -2.20 -0.40 3.84
CA ALA A 22 -3.66 -0.55 3.86
C ALA A 22 -4.22 -0.70 5.28
N LEU A 23 -3.53 -1.45 6.14
CA LEU A 23 -3.91 -1.63 7.54
C LEU A 23 -3.77 -0.34 8.35
N GLY A 24 -2.65 0.37 8.18
CA GLY A 24 -2.44 1.67 8.81
C GLY A 24 -3.53 2.66 8.41
N TRP A 25 -3.86 2.72 7.11
CA TRP A 25 -4.91 3.60 6.63
C TRP A 25 -6.31 3.21 7.15
N ARG A 26 -6.63 1.92 7.24
CA ARG A 26 -7.90 1.46 7.82
C ARG A 26 -8.08 1.94 9.27
N ILE A 27 -7.00 2.01 10.04
CA ILE A 27 -7.03 2.51 11.43
C ILE A 27 -7.26 4.02 11.43
N VAL A 28 -6.51 4.77 10.62
CA VAL A 28 -6.64 6.24 10.53
C VAL A 28 -8.02 6.65 10.00
N GLY A 29 -8.55 5.93 9.01
CA GLY A 29 -9.87 6.19 8.43
C GLY A 29 -11.06 5.92 9.37
N GLN A 30 -10.83 5.38 10.57
CA GLN A 30 -11.85 5.28 11.63
C GLN A 30 -11.92 6.54 12.51
N VAL A 31 -10.97 7.46 12.36
CA VAL A 31 -11.00 8.75 13.07
C VAL A 31 -11.99 9.66 12.36
N GLU A 32 -12.95 10.19 13.12
CA GLU A 32 -13.89 11.18 12.59
C GLU A 32 -13.19 12.55 12.52
N PRO A 33 -13.14 13.20 11.33
CA PRO A 33 -12.54 14.52 11.20
C PRO A 33 -13.34 15.55 12.00
N GLN A 34 -12.65 16.43 12.72
CA GLN A 34 -13.24 17.47 13.56
C GLN A 34 -13.50 18.78 12.79
N SER A 35 -13.06 18.85 11.53
CA SER A 35 -13.25 20.01 10.65
C SER A 35 -13.32 19.62 9.17
N LEU A 36 -13.80 20.55 8.34
CA LEU A 36 -13.81 20.37 6.88
C LEU A 36 -12.40 20.29 6.28
N GLU A 37 -11.44 21.06 6.83
CA GLU A 37 -10.05 21.03 6.37
C GLU A 37 -9.42 19.67 6.67
N GLU A 38 -9.63 19.16 7.89
CA GLU A 38 -9.16 17.82 8.27
C GLU A 38 -9.82 16.72 7.42
N ALA A 39 -11.13 16.81 7.15
CA ALA A 39 -11.82 15.88 6.28
C ALA A 39 -11.23 15.88 4.84
N LYS A 40 -10.90 17.06 4.31
CA LYS A 40 -10.25 17.21 3.01
C LYS A 40 -8.85 16.60 3.01
N ASP A 41 -8.05 16.88 4.05
CA ASP A 41 -6.69 16.34 4.17
C ASP A 41 -6.71 14.82 4.30
N MET A 42 -7.61 14.27 5.11
CA MET A 42 -7.81 12.82 5.23
C MET A 42 -8.21 12.16 3.90
N LEU A 43 -9.08 12.81 3.13
CA LEU A 43 -9.47 12.33 1.78
C LEU A 43 -8.29 12.37 0.80
N GLN A 44 -7.48 13.43 0.84
CA GLN A 44 -6.30 13.54 0.01
C GLN A 44 -5.28 12.43 0.35
N SER A 45 -4.96 12.25 1.64
CA SER A 45 -4.09 11.18 2.09
C SER A 45 -4.66 9.80 1.73
N SER A 46 -5.97 9.58 1.80
CA SER A 46 -6.61 8.34 1.34
C SER A 46 -6.24 8.01 -0.10
N ALA A 47 -6.33 9.01 -0.99
CA ALA A 47 -6.03 8.84 -2.40
C ALA A 47 -4.53 8.54 -2.63
N GLU A 48 -3.65 9.23 -1.90
CA GLU A 48 -2.20 9.02 -1.97
C GLU A 48 -1.82 7.59 -1.51
N TYR A 49 -2.37 7.11 -0.40
CA TYR A 49 -2.13 5.75 0.08
C TYR A 49 -2.71 4.69 -0.86
N ALA A 50 -3.91 4.91 -1.39
CA ALA A 50 -4.53 3.99 -2.34
C ALA A 50 -3.70 3.88 -3.62
N ALA A 51 -3.20 4.99 -4.16
CA ALA A 51 -2.31 5.01 -5.32
C ALA A 51 -1.02 4.23 -5.05
N ARG A 52 -0.37 4.46 -3.90
CA ARG A 52 0.85 3.74 -3.52
C ARG A 52 0.62 2.23 -3.37
N VAL A 53 -0.46 1.81 -2.73
CA VAL A 53 -0.82 0.39 -2.61
C VAL A 53 -1.04 -0.21 -3.99
N TYR A 54 -1.74 0.49 -4.88
CA TYR A 54 -1.92 0.05 -6.26
C TYR A 54 -0.59 -0.14 -6.99
N ASP A 55 0.31 0.84 -6.91
CA ASP A 55 1.61 0.77 -7.60
C ASP A 55 2.44 -0.42 -7.13
N ILE A 56 2.48 -0.69 -5.82
CA ILE A 56 3.18 -1.85 -5.26
C ILE A 56 2.57 -3.16 -5.77
N LEU A 57 1.24 -3.29 -5.72
CA LEU A 57 0.57 -4.51 -6.16
C LEU A 57 0.71 -4.73 -7.67
N TYR A 58 0.64 -3.65 -8.45
CA TYR A 58 0.85 -3.70 -9.89
C TYR A 58 2.27 -4.16 -10.23
N GLN A 59 3.26 -3.63 -9.50
CA GLN A 59 4.66 -4.05 -9.63
C GLN A 59 4.82 -5.54 -9.33
N VAL A 60 4.28 -6.01 -8.20
CA VAL A 60 4.32 -7.44 -7.80
C VAL A 60 3.67 -8.33 -8.85
N LEU A 61 2.52 -7.93 -9.40
CA LEU A 61 1.84 -8.71 -10.45
C LEU A 61 2.65 -8.76 -11.74
N ARG A 62 3.19 -7.62 -12.17
CA ARG A 62 4.03 -7.55 -13.37
C ARG A 62 5.26 -8.44 -13.26
N ASP A 63 5.90 -8.45 -12.08
CA ASP A 63 7.10 -9.26 -11.83
C ASP A 63 6.81 -10.76 -11.70
N ARG A 64 5.53 -11.16 -11.54
CA ARG A 64 5.08 -12.56 -11.57
C ARG A 64 4.78 -13.08 -12.98
N GLU A 65 4.45 -12.18 -13.91
CA GLU A 65 4.12 -12.51 -15.30
C GLU A 65 5.35 -12.54 -16.22
N GLY A 66 6.49 -12.04 -15.74
CA GLY A 66 7.76 -11.93 -16.48
C GLY A 66 8.73 -13.10 -16.31
#